data_AF-A0A7V9F457-F1
#
_entry.id   AF-A0A7V9F457-F1
#
_cell.length_a   1.000
_cell.length_b   1.000
_cell.length_c   1.000
_cell.angle_alpha   90.00
_cell.angle_beta   90.00
_cell.angle_gamma   90.00
#
_symmetry.space_group_name_H-M   'P 1'
#
loop_
_entity.id
_entity.type
_entity.pdbx_description
1 polymer ?
#
loop_
_entity_poly.entity_id
_entity_poly.type
_entity_poly.pdbx_seq_one_letter_code
_entity_poly.pdbx_strand_id
1 'polypeptide(L)' 'MTSQSEPRTAQERGRAELTRAILDTSRRQLAEVGASALSLRSVARELGLASSAVYRYYPSRD' A
#
# COMPACT_ATOMS: atom_id res chain seq x y z
N MET A 1 34.38 -4.10 11.58
CA MET A 1 33.18 -4.23 12.43
C MET A 1 32.39 -2.93 12.32
N THR A 2 31.64 -2.76 11.23
CA THR A 2 30.82 -1.55 10.98
C THR A 2 29.36 -1.92 11.11
N SER A 3 28.77 -1.54 12.24
CA SER A 3 27.34 -1.68 12.52
C SER A 3 26.56 -0.67 11.68
N GLN A 4 25.84 -1.13 10.66
CA GLN A 4 24.79 -0.36 10.00
C GLN A 4 23.44 -0.80 10.56
N SER A 5 22.96 -0.15 11.63
CA SER A 5 21.65 -0.45 12.24
C SER A 5 20.61 0.68 12.10
N GLU A 6 20.91 1.75 11.37
CA GLU A 6 19.98 2.85 11.08
C GLU A 6 19.03 2.66 9.86
N PRO A 7 19.34 1.88 8.80
CA PRO A 7 18.47 1.83 7.62
C PRO A 7 17.16 1.06 7.84
N ARG A 8 17.13 0.14 8.82
CA ARG A 8 15.94 -0.66 9.11
C ARG A 8 14.78 0.19 9.62
N THR A 9 15.04 1.15 10.50
CA THR A 9 13.97 1.96 11.11
C THR A 9 13.31 2.91 10.10
N ALA A 10 14.09 3.51 9.19
CA ALA A 10 13.54 4.38 8.14
C ALA A 10 12.74 3.58 7.10
N GLN A 11 13.25 2.40 6.70
CA GLN A 11 12.55 1.52 5.77
C GLN A 11 11.24 1.00 6.36
N GLU A 12 11.24 0.58 7.63
CA GLU A 12 10.04 0.10 8.32
C GLU A 12 8.99 1.21 8.48
N ARG A 13 9.40 2.45 8.75
CA ARG A 13 8.49 3.62 8.76
C ARG A 13 7.86 3.85 7.40
N GLY A 14 8.66 3.90 6.33
CA GLY A 14 8.13 4.07 4.97
C GLY A 14 7.20 2.93 4.56
N ARG A 15 7.49 1.70 5.01
CA ARG A 15 6.62 0.54 4.82
C ARG A 15 5.27 0.73 5.53
N ALA A 16 5.29 1.15 6.79
CA ALA A 16 4.08 1.38 7.58
C ALA A 16 3.22 2.51 7.00
N GLU A 17 3.85 3.61 6.55
CA GLU A 17 3.16 4.72 5.91
C GLU A 17 2.48 4.29 4.60
N LEU A 18 3.19 3.51 3.77
CA LEU A 18 2.63 3.00 2.52
C LEU A 18 1.47 2.03 2.75
N THR A 19 1.63 1.10 3.71
CA THR A 19 0.54 0.20 4.13
C THR A 19 -0.69 0.99 4.58
N ARG A 20 -0.49 2.05 5.37
CA ARG A 20 -1.59 2.90 5.83
C ARG A 20 -2.29 3.61 4.66
N ALA A 21 -1.54 4.16 3.71
CA ALA A 21 -2.09 4.82 2.52
C ALA A 21 -2.92 3.87 1.66
N ILE A 22 -2.45 2.63 1.46
CA ILE A 22 -3.17 1.58 0.73
C ILE A 22 -4.49 1.25 1.42
N LEU A 23 -4.49 1.05 2.74
CA LEU A 23 -5.69 0.70 3.50
C LEU A 23 -6.70 1.85 3.57
N ASP A 24 -6.24 3.08 3.76
CA ASP A 24 -7.09 4.28 3.76
C ASP A 24 -7.82 4.43 2.42
N THR A 25 -7.08 4.36 1.32
CA THR A 25 -7.64 4.47 -0.04
C THR A 25 -8.60 3.32 -0.33
N SER A 26 -8.24 2.09 0.07
CA SER A 26 -9.12 0.93 -0.10
C SER A 26 -10.45 1.10 0.64
N ARG A 27 -10.43 1.63 1.88
CA ARG A 27 -11.63 1.88 2.67
C ARG A 27 -12.49 2.99 2.08
N ARG A 28 -11.88 4.08 1.61
CA ARG A 28 -12.58 5.17 0.90
C ARG A 28 -13.27 4.64 -0.35
N GLN A 29 -12.54 3.96 -1.23
CA GLN A 29 -13.13 3.38 -2.45
C GLN A 29 -14.22 2.36 -2.14
N LEU A 30 -14.04 1.51 -1.11
CA LEU A 30 -15.08 0.57 -0.69
C LEU A 30 -16.38 1.29 -0.31
N ALA A 31 -16.29 2.41 0.41
CA ALA A 31 -17.45 3.20 0.81
C ALA A 31 -18.09 3.95 -0.36
N GLU A 32 -17.30 4.41 -1.33
CA GLU A 32 -17.78 5.22 -2.46
C GLU A 32 -18.36 4.40 -3.61
N VAL A 33 -17.68 3.31 -3.99
CA VAL A 33 -18.02 2.53 -5.20
C VAL A 33 -18.39 1.08 -4.91
N GLY A 34 -18.25 0.63 -3.66
CA GLY A 34 -18.56 -0.72 -3.24
C GLY A 34 -17.53 -1.78 -3.63
N ALA A 35 -17.69 -2.98 -3.07
CA ALA A 35 -16.73 -4.08 -3.22
C ALA A 35 -16.56 -4.58 -4.67
N SER A 36 -17.61 -4.48 -5.49
CA SER A 36 -17.59 -4.93 -6.88
C SER A 36 -16.66 -4.08 -7.76
N ALA A 37 -16.53 -2.79 -7.46
CA ALA A 37 -15.68 -1.85 -8.21
C ALA A 37 -14.27 -1.68 -7.60
N LEU A 38 -14.06 -2.11 -6.35
CA LEU A 38 -12.75 -2.06 -5.71
C LEU A 38 -11.75 -3.05 -6.34
N SER A 39 -10.55 -2.56 -6.65
CA SER A 39 -9.42 -3.37 -7.12
C SER A 39 -8.06 -2.82 -6.64
N LEU A 40 -7.04 -3.69 -6.52
CA LEU A 40 -5.68 -3.22 -6.19
C LEU A 40 -5.12 -2.26 -7.26
N ARG A 41 -5.60 -2.36 -8.51
CA ARG A 41 -5.24 -1.43 -9.59
C ARG A 41 -5.86 -0.05 -9.40
N SER A 42 -7.13 0.03 -9.00
CA SER A 42 -7.78 1.32 -8.74
C SER A 42 -7.15 2.02 -7.54
N VAL A 43 -6.78 1.28 -6.50
CA VAL A 43 -6.03 1.81 -5.34
C VAL A 43 -4.65 2.32 -5.76
N ALA A 44 -3.90 1.54 -6.54
CA ALA A 44 -2.58 1.95 -7.03
C ALA A 44 -2.66 3.23 -7.88
N ARG A 45 -3.66 3.31 -8.76
CA ARG A 45 -3.87 4.48 -9.64
C ARG A 45 -4.13 5.75 -8.83
N GLU A 46 -4.95 5.67 -7.79
CA GLU A 46 -5.27 6.82 -6.95
C GLU A 46 -4.06 7.30 -6.13
N LEU A 47 -3.22 6.37 -5.67
CA LEU A 47 -1.99 6.69 -4.96
C LEU A 47 -0.81 7.10 -5.86
N GLY A 48 -1.00 7.10 -7.20
CA GLY A 48 0.09 7.37 -8.15
C GLY A 48 1.18 6.28 -8.17
N LEU A 49 0.85 5.07 -7.74
CA LEU A 49 1.77 3.94 -7.64
C LEU A 49 1.65 3.00 -8.84
N ALA A 50 2.75 2.30 -9.15
CA ALA A 50 2.69 1.14 -10.03
C ALA A 50 1.84 0.03 -9.37
N SER A 51 0.99 -0.65 -10.14
CA SER A 51 0.17 -1.75 -9.60
C SER A 51 1.02 -2.85 -8.96
N SER A 52 2.19 -3.16 -9.54
CA SER A 52 3.13 -4.12 -8.97
C SER A 52 3.63 -3.73 -7.57
N ALA A 53 3.67 -2.44 -7.24
CA ALA A 53 4.02 -1.99 -5.91
C ALA A 53 2.97 -2.41 -4.88
N VAL A 54 1.68 -2.27 -5.20
CA VAL A 54 0.60 -2.70 -4.31
C VAL A 54 0.57 -4.23 -4.19
N TYR A 55 0.77 -4.97 -5.29
CA TYR A 55 0.83 -6.43 -5.27
C TYR A 55 1.98 -6.99 -4.40
N ARG A 56 3.06 -6.24 -4.18
CA ARG A 56 4.13 -6.65 -3.23
C ARG A 56 3.66 -6.64 -1.78
N TYR A 57 2.65 -5.85 -1.44
CA TYR A 57 2.09 -5.77 -0.08
C TYR A 57 0.87 -6.67 0.08
N TYR A 58 0.02 -6.72 -0.95
CA TYR A 58 -1.23 -7.47 -0.96
C TYR A 58 -1.30 -8.28 -2.26
N PRO A 59 -0.98 -9.59 -2.22
CA PRO A 59 -0.97 -10.42 -3.44
C PRO A 59 -2.38 -10.60 -4.04
N SER A 60 -3.41 -10.44 -3.20
CA SER A 60 -4.83 -10.57 -3.56
C SER A 60 -5.63 -9.41 -2.98
N ARG A 61 -6.80 -9.16 -3.58
CA ARG A 61 -7.77 -8.16 -3.09
C ARG A 61 -8.55 -8.67 -1.87
N ASP A 62 -8.82 -9.98 -1.87
CA ASP A 62 -9.43 -10.70 -0.75
C ASP A 62 -8.43 -10.79 0.41
#